data_AF-A0AAE1W876-F1
#
_entry.id   AF-A0AAE1W876-F1
#
_cell.length_a   1.000
_cell.length_b   1.000
_cell.length_c   1.000
_cell.angle_alpha   90.00
_cell.angle_beta   90.00
_cell.angle_gamma   90.00
#
_symmetry.space_group_name_H-M   'P 1'
#
loop_
_entity.id
_entity.type
_entity.pdbx_description
1 polymer ?
#
loop_
_entity_poly.entity_id
_entity_poly.type
_entity_poly.pdbx_seq_one_letter_code
_entity_poly.pdbx_strand_id
1 'polypeptide(L)'
;MSKLKNGTDLEDIWKKEDVSAATAGLSSNSNGALGFAKNESQDQETDSPLSSKFDHQVESLKLEDEVDQILDSLRNSTKERSDLSRHTSSEDQDSLLDAVLSRVDQVKREVSRLKDIAEVAKGFGRVPKHILKEQFDLDIEH
;
A
#
# COMPACT_ATOMS: atom_id res chain seq x y z
N MET A 1 26.63 20.82 -13.57
CA MET A 1 25.56 19.86 -13.23
C MET A 1 26.20 18.52 -12.90
N SER A 2 26.65 18.33 -11.67
CA SER A 2 27.35 17.11 -11.23
C SER A 2 26.32 16.03 -10.88
N LYS A 3 26.43 14.84 -11.46
CA LYS A 3 25.56 13.70 -11.07
C LYS A 3 26.14 13.02 -9.83
N LEU A 4 25.30 12.80 -8.82
CA LEU A 4 25.65 11.99 -7.66
C LEU A 4 25.86 10.53 -8.08
N LYS A 5 26.77 9.85 -7.39
CA LYS A 5 27.44 8.63 -7.84
C LYS A 5 27.28 7.57 -6.74
N ASN A 6 26.71 6.43 -7.14
CA ASN A 6 26.51 5.19 -6.37
C ASN A 6 25.35 5.24 -5.36
N GLY A 7 24.41 4.30 -5.50
CA GLY A 7 23.69 3.76 -4.36
C GLY A 7 24.50 2.59 -3.79
N THR A 8 24.56 2.47 -2.47
CA THR A 8 25.12 1.29 -1.80
C THR A 8 24.17 0.12 -2.00
N ASP A 9 24.69 -1.06 -2.32
CA ASP A 9 23.87 -2.27 -2.47
C ASP A 9 23.35 -2.72 -1.10
N LEU A 10 22.09 -3.17 -1.03
CA LEU A 10 21.44 -3.41 0.26
C LEU A 10 22.01 -4.65 0.96
N GLU A 11 22.37 -5.66 0.17
CA GLU A 11 23.02 -6.91 0.59
C GLU A 11 24.34 -6.71 1.37
N ASP A 12 25.07 -5.61 1.16
CA ASP A 12 26.32 -5.34 1.88
C ASP A 12 26.06 -4.97 3.36
N ILE A 13 24.90 -4.41 3.69
CA ILE A 13 24.57 -3.95 5.05
C ILE A 13 24.39 -5.13 6.02
N TRP A 14 23.95 -6.29 5.51
CA TRP A 14 23.67 -7.49 6.31
C TRP A 14 24.77 -8.55 6.24
N LYS A 15 25.90 -8.26 5.59
CA LYS A 15 27.09 -9.13 5.67
C LYS A 15 27.74 -9.02 7.05
N LYS A 16 27.34 -9.94 7.94
CA LYS A 16 28.07 -10.30 9.14
C LYS A 16 29.42 -10.90 8.75
N GLU A 17 30.43 -10.05 8.62
CA GLU A 17 31.81 -10.49 8.51
C GLU A 17 32.27 -11.03 9.87
N ASP A 18 32.39 -12.36 9.97
CA ASP A 18 33.03 -13.02 11.10
C ASP A 18 34.53 -12.66 11.06
N VAL A 19 34.90 -11.59 11.78
CA VAL A 19 36.27 -11.09 11.93
C VAL A 19 37.13 -12.06 12.75
N SER A 20 37.51 -13.16 12.10
CA SER A 20 38.58 -14.04 12.54
C SER A 20 39.91 -13.29 12.45
N ALA A 21 40.32 -12.68 13.56
CA ALA A 21 41.52 -11.87 13.66
C ALA A 21 42.78 -12.75 13.58
N ALA A 22 43.23 -13.03 12.36
CA ALA A 22 44.54 -13.59 12.10
C ALA A 22 45.64 -12.53 12.29
N THR A 23 45.98 -12.22 13.55
CA THR A 23 47.18 -11.43 13.89
C THR A 23 48.29 -12.33 14.37
N ALA A 24 49.06 -12.89 13.44
CA ALA A 24 50.33 -13.53 13.76
C ALA A 24 51.36 -12.45 14.15
N GLY A 25 51.68 -12.36 15.45
CA GLY A 25 52.68 -11.43 15.98
C GLY A 25 53.35 -12.02 17.21
N LEU A 26 54.63 -12.41 17.09
CA LEU A 26 55.41 -12.98 18.18
C LEU A 26 55.57 -11.97 19.34
N SER A 27 55.42 -12.44 20.57
CA SER A 27 56.31 -12.00 21.67
C SER A 27 56.37 -13.07 22.77
N SER A 28 57.58 -13.40 23.18
CA SER A 28 57.86 -14.34 24.27
C SER A 28 57.99 -13.63 25.61
N ASN A 29 57.32 -14.10 26.66
CA ASN A 29 58.03 -14.43 27.89
C ASN A 29 57.27 -15.47 28.73
N SER A 30 57.97 -16.07 29.69
CA SER A 30 57.58 -17.27 30.42
C SER A 30 56.80 -17.03 31.73
N ASN A 31 56.25 -18.13 32.25
CA ASN A 31 56.13 -18.55 33.66
C ASN A 31 55.68 -17.56 34.78
N GLY A 32 54.72 -18.00 35.60
CA GLY A 32 54.46 -17.39 36.91
C GLY A 32 53.23 -17.93 37.64
N ALA A 33 53.46 -18.74 38.67
CA ALA A 33 52.45 -19.50 39.41
C ALA A 33 51.29 -18.72 40.07
N LEU A 34 50.15 -19.42 40.15
CA LEU A 34 49.04 -19.27 41.09
C LEU A 34 49.47 -18.82 42.51
N GLY A 35 48.82 -17.78 43.06
CA GLY A 35 48.99 -17.35 44.45
C GLY A 35 47.72 -16.71 45.02
N PHE A 36 47.11 -17.34 46.03
CA PHE A 36 45.93 -16.83 46.77
C PHE A 36 46.31 -15.75 47.80
N ALA A 37 45.53 -14.68 47.94
CA ALA A 37 45.48 -13.84 49.15
C ALA A 37 44.16 -13.03 49.30
N LYS A 38 43.73 -12.81 50.55
CA LYS A 38 42.61 -11.92 51.00
C LYS A 38 43.15 -10.50 51.33
N ASN A 39 42.39 -9.44 51.67
CA ASN A 39 41.20 -9.34 52.53
C ASN A 39 40.11 -8.35 52.03
N GLU A 40 39.03 -8.26 52.82
CA GLU A 40 37.96 -7.24 52.78
C GLU A 40 38.46 -5.80 52.99
N SER A 41 37.65 -4.82 52.58
CA SER A 41 37.41 -3.56 53.32
C SER A 41 36.09 -2.88 52.89
N GLN A 42 35.47 -2.17 53.83
CA GLN A 42 34.11 -1.62 53.76
C GLN A 42 34.01 -0.20 53.15
N ASP A 43 32.79 0.12 52.72
CA ASP A 43 32.09 1.42 52.74
C ASP A 43 32.85 2.71 52.36
N GLN A 44 32.46 3.30 51.22
CA GLN A 44 32.24 4.75 51.15
C GLN A 44 30.96 5.09 50.38
N GLU A 45 29.97 5.54 51.16
CA GLU A 45 28.78 6.25 50.73
C GLU A 45 29.17 7.52 49.97
N THR A 46 28.68 7.70 48.74
CA THR A 46 28.85 8.93 47.96
C THR A 46 27.51 9.34 47.36
N ASP A 47 26.85 10.28 48.04
CA ASP A 47 25.62 10.93 47.58
C ASP A 47 25.82 11.54 46.19
N SER A 48 25.20 10.95 45.16
CA SER A 48 25.12 11.53 43.82
C SER A 48 23.73 12.13 43.58
N PRO A 49 23.62 13.40 43.13
CA PRO A 49 22.32 14.06 43.03
C PRO A 49 21.49 13.52 41.86
N LEU A 50 20.22 13.18 42.15
CA LEU A 50 19.11 13.19 41.19
C LEU A 50 19.38 12.54 39.82
N SER A 51 19.99 11.34 39.80
CA SER A 51 19.74 10.45 38.68
C SER A 51 18.28 10.01 38.75
N SER A 52 17.44 10.60 37.89
CA SER A 52 16.04 10.18 37.70
C SER A 52 16.05 8.69 37.40
N LYS A 53 15.57 7.87 38.35
CA LYS A 53 15.71 6.41 38.30
C LYS A 53 14.97 5.85 37.08
N PHE A 54 15.72 5.65 36.02
CA PHE A 54 15.27 4.97 34.81
C PHE A 54 15.08 3.49 35.15
N ASP A 55 13.83 3.10 35.37
CA ASP A 55 13.50 1.70 35.62
C ASP A 55 13.46 0.95 34.28
N HIS A 56 14.61 0.36 33.94
CA HIS A 56 14.80 -0.43 32.73
C HIS A 56 13.77 -1.57 32.59
N GLN A 57 13.23 -2.11 33.69
CA GLN A 57 12.22 -3.15 33.63
C GLN A 57 10.87 -2.58 33.19
N VAL A 58 10.46 -1.45 33.75
CA VAL A 58 9.22 -0.75 33.37
C VAL A 58 9.28 -0.26 31.93
N GLU A 59 10.41 0.30 31.50
CA GLU A 59 10.56 0.78 30.12
C GLU A 59 10.65 -0.37 29.10
N SER A 60 11.25 -1.51 29.47
CA SER A 60 11.26 -2.72 28.62
C SER A 60 9.85 -3.29 28.43
N LEU A 61 9.04 -3.35 29.48
CA LEU A 61 7.64 -3.82 29.38
C LEU A 61 6.81 -2.88 28.51
N LYS A 62 6.95 -1.57 28.69
CA LYS A 62 6.28 -0.57 27.87
C LYS A 62 6.67 -0.66 26.39
N LEU A 63 7.94 -0.97 26.09
CA LEU A 63 8.40 -1.20 24.72
C LEU A 63 7.80 -2.47 24.11
N GLU A 64 7.64 -3.53 24.91
CA GLU A 64 7.00 -4.79 24.49
C GLU A 64 5.50 -4.57 24.17
N ASP A 65 4.77 -3.85 25.03
CA ASP A 65 3.39 -3.42 24.78
C ASP A 65 3.25 -2.57 23.49
N GLU A 66 4.20 -1.65 23.24
CA GLU A 66 4.22 -0.83 22.02
C GLU A 66 4.51 -1.67 20.75
N VAL A 67 5.40 -2.65 20.84
CA VAL A 67 5.69 -3.58 19.74
C VAL A 67 4.45 -4.42 19.40
N ASP A 68 3.79 -4.99 20.39
CA ASP A 68 2.56 -5.79 20.18
C ASP A 68 1.43 -4.93 19.59
N GLN A 69 1.25 -3.70 20.08
CA GLN A 69 0.28 -2.76 19.50
C GLN A 69 0.57 -2.44 18.02
N ILE A 70 1.85 -2.25 17.65
CA ILE A 70 2.26 -2.00 16.26
C ILE A 70 2.03 -3.24 15.39
N LEU A 71 2.33 -4.44 15.89
CA LEU A 71 2.12 -5.71 15.18
C LEU A 71 0.64 -5.97 14.90
N ASP A 72 -0.24 -5.78 15.89
CA ASP A 72 -1.69 -5.93 15.71
C ASP A 72 -2.26 -4.85 14.78
N SER A 73 -1.79 -3.61 14.88
CA SER A 73 -2.16 -2.52 13.95
C SER A 73 -1.77 -2.85 12.50
N LEU A 74 -0.54 -3.33 12.28
CA LEU A 74 -0.04 -3.74 10.96
C LEU A 74 -0.82 -4.94 10.40
N ARG A 75 -1.13 -5.93 11.25
CA ARG A 75 -1.94 -7.11 10.90
C ARG A 75 -3.36 -6.71 10.49
N ASN A 76 -4.00 -5.83 11.25
CA ASN A 76 -5.35 -5.33 10.95
C ASN A 76 -5.37 -4.52 9.65
N SER A 77 -4.43 -3.59 9.46
CA SER A 77 -4.29 -2.83 8.20
C SER A 77 -4.05 -3.75 7.00
N THR A 78 -3.23 -4.79 7.15
CA THR A 78 -2.99 -5.78 6.08
C THR A 78 -4.25 -6.57 5.74
N LYS A 79 -5.03 -6.96 6.76
CA LYS A 79 -6.32 -7.63 6.58
C LYS A 79 -7.33 -6.73 5.86
N GLU A 80 -7.52 -5.50 6.33
CA GLU A 80 -8.42 -4.50 5.72
C GLU A 80 -8.08 -4.26 4.24
N ARG A 81 -6.78 -4.13 3.90
CA ARG A 81 -6.32 -4.02 2.52
C ARG A 81 -6.64 -5.26 1.68
N SER A 82 -6.51 -6.46 2.26
CA SER A 82 -6.88 -7.72 1.58
C SER A 82 -8.37 -7.80 1.33
N ASP A 83 -9.20 -7.46 2.31
CA ASP A 83 -10.66 -7.47 2.20
C ASP A 83 -11.13 -6.42 1.17
N LEU A 84 -10.60 -5.19 1.19
CA LEU A 84 -10.86 -4.17 0.17
C LEU A 84 -10.46 -4.63 -1.24
N SER A 85 -9.28 -5.25 -1.38
CA SER A 85 -8.82 -5.80 -2.67
C SER A 85 -9.73 -6.90 -3.22
N ARG A 86 -10.39 -7.66 -2.34
CA ARG A 86 -11.39 -8.67 -2.72
C ARG A 86 -12.73 -8.04 -3.10
N HIS A 87 -13.09 -6.91 -2.50
CA HIS A 87 -14.28 -6.15 -2.90
C HIS A 87 -14.10 -5.44 -4.24
N THR A 88 -12.87 -5.10 -4.63
CA THR A 88 -12.54 -4.69 -6.01
C THR A 88 -12.24 -5.89 -6.92
N SER A 89 -12.90 -7.04 -6.72
CA SER A 89 -12.75 -8.23 -7.58
C SER A 89 -12.95 -7.85 -9.05
N SER A 90 -12.10 -8.40 -9.93
CA SER A 90 -12.18 -8.18 -11.38
C SER A 90 -13.59 -8.41 -11.90
N GLU A 91 -14.28 -9.44 -11.40
CA GLU A 91 -15.62 -9.85 -11.81
C GLU A 91 -16.65 -8.71 -11.72
N ASP A 92 -16.59 -7.85 -10.70
CA ASP A 92 -17.52 -6.73 -10.54
C ASP A 92 -17.19 -5.61 -11.54
N GLN A 93 -15.90 -5.32 -11.76
CA GLN A 93 -15.44 -4.36 -12.76
C GLN A 93 -15.73 -4.83 -14.20
N ASP A 94 -15.50 -6.10 -14.50
CA ASP A 94 -15.77 -6.72 -15.79
C ASP A 94 -17.27 -6.71 -16.11
N SER A 95 -18.12 -6.98 -15.10
CA SER A 95 -19.58 -6.86 -15.26
C SER A 95 -20.05 -5.43 -15.51
N LEU A 96 -19.43 -4.45 -14.83
CA LEU A 96 -19.72 -3.03 -15.03
C LEU A 96 -19.27 -2.56 -16.41
N LEU A 97 -18.10 -3.01 -16.88
CA LEU A 97 -17.58 -2.73 -18.22
C LEU A 97 -18.48 -3.32 -19.30
N ASP A 98 -18.92 -4.58 -19.18
CA ASP A 98 -19.86 -5.20 -20.12
C ASP A 98 -21.21 -4.46 -20.15
N ALA A 99 -21.76 -4.09 -18.99
CA ALA A 99 -22.97 -3.28 -18.90
C ALA A 99 -22.82 -1.92 -19.60
N VAL A 100 -21.68 -1.25 -19.44
CA VAL A 100 -21.38 0.02 -20.13
C VAL A 100 -21.23 -0.19 -21.64
N LEU A 101 -20.51 -1.21 -22.09
CA LEU A 101 -20.32 -1.53 -23.52
C LEU A 101 -21.66 -1.87 -24.20
N SER A 102 -22.44 -2.75 -23.58
CA SER A 102 -23.80 -3.11 -24.03
C SER A 102 -24.71 -1.89 -24.15
N ARG A 103 -24.66 -0.98 -23.16
CA ARG A 103 -25.42 0.28 -23.19
C ARG A 103 -24.93 1.22 -24.29
N VAL A 104 -23.62 1.34 -24.51
CA VAL A 104 -23.04 2.14 -25.60
C VAL A 104 -23.53 1.64 -26.96
N ASP A 105 -23.54 0.33 -27.18
CA ASP A 105 -24.01 -0.23 -28.45
C ASP A 105 -25.53 -0.12 -28.63
N GLN A 106 -26.31 -0.19 -27.54
CA GLN A 106 -27.73 0.14 -27.57
C GLN A 106 -27.96 1.60 -27.98
N VAL A 107 -27.19 2.55 -27.42
CA VAL A 107 -27.27 3.98 -27.78
C VAL A 107 -26.88 4.20 -29.24
N LYS A 108 -25.83 3.56 -29.76
CA LYS A 108 -25.47 3.64 -31.19
C LYS A 108 -26.61 3.17 -32.10
N ARG A 109 -27.26 2.04 -31.78
CA ARG A 109 -28.41 1.53 -32.53
C ARG A 109 -29.59 2.51 -32.52
N GLU A 110 -29.89 3.07 -31.35
CA GLU A 110 -31.00 4.01 -31.20
C GLU A 110 -30.74 5.35 -31.92
N VAL A 111 -29.50 5.86 -31.91
CA VAL A 111 -29.10 7.04 -32.68
C VAL A 111 -29.30 6.83 -34.19
N SER A 112 -28.94 5.65 -34.72
CA SER A 112 -29.23 5.30 -36.12
C SER A 112 -30.74 5.25 -36.39
N ARG A 113 -31.51 4.56 -35.53
CA ARG A 113 -32.98 4.46 -35.65
C ARG A 113 -33.65 5.84 -35.67
N LEU A 114 -33.23 6.75 -34.80
CA LEU A 114 -33.75 8.11 -34.72
C LEU A 114 -33.36 8.94 -35.94
N LYS A 115 -32.16 8.74 -36.51
CA LYS A 115 -31.73 9.40 -37.75
C LYS A 115 -32.62 8.99 -38.94
N ASP A 116 -32.93 7.70 -39.07
CA ASP A 116 -33.78 7.19 -40.15
C ASP A 116 -35.21 7.74 -40.02
N ILE A 117 -35.77 7.74 -38.81
CA ILE A 117 -37.10 8.31 -38.52
C ILE A 117 -37.13 9.83 -38.78
N ALA A 118 -36.06 10.56 -38.46
CA ALA A 118 -35.96 11.99 -38.75
C ALA A 118 -35.98 12.27 -40.26
N GLU A 119 -35.38 11.41 -41.09
CA GLU A 119 -35.43 11.55 -42.56
C GLU A 119 -36.84 11.22 -43.11
N VAL A 120 -37.47 10.17 -42.59
CA VAL A 120 -38.87 9.83 -42.90
C VAL A 120 -39.80 11.00 -42.56
N ALA A 121 -39.65 11.62 -41.38
CA ALA A 121 -40.45 12.77 -40.95
C ALA A 121 -40.28 14.00 -41.87
N LYS A 122 -39.08 14.28 -42.40
CA LYS A 122 -38.87 15.33 -43.42
C LYS A 122 -39.65 15.03 -44.70
N GLY A 123 -39.75 13.76 -45.09
CA GLY A 123 -40.56 13.32 -46.24
C GLY A 123 -42.04 13.63 -46.01
N PHE A 124 -42.61 13.10 -44.92
CA PHE A 124 -44.02 13.32 -44.55
C PHE A 124 -44.37 14.82 -44.40
N GLY A 125 -43.49 15.64 -43.82
CA GLY A 125 -43.69 17.09 -43.69
C GLY A 125 -43.77 17.86 -45.02
N ARG A 126 -43.40 17.26 -46.16
CA ARG A 126 -43.54 17.85 -47.51
C ARG A 126 -44.78 17.36 -48.26
N VAL A 127 -45.48 16.33 -47.77
CA VAL A 127 -46.68 15.79 -48.44
C VAL A 127 -47.90 16.63 -48.04
N PRO A 128 -48.75 17.06 -48.99
CA PRO A 128 -49.99 17.77 -48.67
C PRO A 128 -50.89 17.01 -47.70
N LYS A 129 -51.41 17.69 -46.67
CA LYS A 129 -52.17 17.07 -45.56
C LYS A 129 -53.34 16.19 -46.01
N HIS A 130 -54.05 16.57 -47.07
CA HIS A 130 -55.18 15.78 -47.59
C HIS A 130 -54.74 14.40 -48.10
N ILE A 131 -53.56 14.28 -48.72
CA ILE A 131 -53.02 13.00 -49.21
C ILE A 131 -52.63 12.10 -48.02
N LEU A 132 -52.08 12.68 -46.94
CA LEU A 132 -51.73 11.93 -45.73
C LEU A 132 -52.97 11.40 -45.01
N LYS A 133 -54.05 12.19 -44.97
CA LYS A 133 -55.34 11.76 -44.46
C LYS A 133 -55.97 10.67 -45.36
N GLU A 134 -56.02 10.89 -46.67
CA GLU A 134 -56.71 10.00 -47.61
C GLU A 134 -56.01 8.65 -47.84
N GLN A 135 -54.67 8.61 -47.80
CA GLN A 135 -53.89 7.40 -48.11
C GLN A 135 -53.35 6.67 -46.87
N PHE A 136 -53.29 7.34 -45.70
CA PHE A 136 -52.69 6.79 -44.48
C PHE A 136 -53.51 7.05 -43.20
N ASP A 137 -54.69 7.70 -43.28
CA ASP A 137 -55.51 8.12 -42.13
C ASP A 137 -54.76 8.97 -41.08
N LEU A 138 -53.73 9.73 -41.52
CA LEU A 138 -52.90 10.57 -40.65
C LEU A 138 -53.37 12.03 -40.65
N ASP A 139 -54.10 12.43 -39.60
CA ASP A 139 -54.35 13.86 -39.29
C ASP A 139 -53.17 14.46 -38.50
N ILE A 140 -52.48 15.42 -39.11
CA ILE A 140 -51.33 16.12 -38.51
C ILE A 140 -51.76 17.54 -38.10
N GLU A 141 -52.09 17.71 -36.83
CA GLU A 141 -52.24 19.01 -36.16
C GLU A 141 -50.86 19.61 -35.82
N HIS A 142 -50.81 20.93 -35.60
CA HIS A 142 -49.58 21.71 -35.38
C HIS A 142 -49.49 22.27 -33.97
#